data_AF-A0A3R6E0A5-F1
#
_entry.id   AF-A0A3R6E0A5-F1
#
_cell.length_a   1.000
_cell.length_b   1.000
_cell.length_c   1.000
_cell.angle_alpha   90.00
_cell.angle_beta   90.00
_cell.angle_gamma   90.00
#
_symmetry.space_group_name_H-M   'P 1'
#
loop_
_entity.id
_entity.type
_entity.pdbx_description
1 polymer ?
#
loop_
_entity_poly.entity_id
_entity_poly.type
_entity_poly.pdbx_seq_one_letter_code
_entity_poly.pdbx_strand_id
1 'polypeptide(L)'
;MSKIIPVMVHHETGEKAQAAGKKNQEYLKYCIAQAKKYNEKVVLLGDEYNKAWCDDWHNANDFITEKWTKFHAVFENLSTYPTAWAEGIFKRFFLILEYLERNSFEECVIIDSDVLLYLNVSEYEPFRHCKVAAETPLLQDFAMLEKGNGLKWKTCAGFSYFTTQGLREFTDFCIDMYANHKDVLMKKWDVHRKFGMYGGVGEMALLHLWISSLPEGEYLNLLKDDADHGVFDNSVGESSGYLEHQYEYIKRLSVKNLHWEDGRPYCYTIDGHEKTWFLNLHFVDITKIFMEGVYENQSYSAHAKFVTYMLKCRGRLADIKHGNTKWQQKLKIKRSKNV
;
A
#
# COMPACT_ATOMS: atom_id res chain seq x y z
N MET A 1 31.91 -3.37 -2.26
CA MET A 1 30.80 -3.53 -1.31
C MET A 1 29.59 -2.89 -1.96
N SER A 2 28.48 -3.61 -2.07
CA SER A 2 27.21 -3.03 -2.54
C SER A 2 26.80 -1.89 -1.61
N LYS A 3 26.19 -0.85 -2.17
CA LYS A 3 25.69 0.28 -1.38
C LYS A 3 24.46 -0.17 -0.59
N ILE A 4 24.48 0.06 0.72
CA ILE A 4 23.38 -0.26 1.62
C ILE A 4 22.19 0.65 1.29
N ILE A 5 21.05 0.04 0.97
CA ILE A 5 19.75 0.72 0.84
C ILE A 5 19.00 0.57 2.16
N PRO A 6 18.70 1.66 2.89
CA PRO A 6 17.88 1.59 4.08
C PRO A 6 16.43 1.21 3.74
N VAL A 7 15.85 0.32 4.54
CA VAL A 7 14.42 0.03 4.57
C VAL A 7 13.77 0.96 5.60
N MET A 8 13.04 1.94 5.11
CA MET A 8 12.30 2.93 5.88
C MET A 8 10.91 2.39 6.19
N VAL A 9 10.67 2.06 7.45
CA VAL A 9 9.35 1.70 7.96
C VAL A 9 8.70 2.97 8.50
N HIS A 10 7.58 3.36 7.91
CA HIS A 10 6.77 4.46 8.43
C HIS A 10 5.52 3.92 9.10
N HIS A 11 5.27 4.43 10.30
CA HIS A 11 4.03 4.17 11.02
C HIS A 11 3.25 5.48 11.18
N GLU A 12 1.99 5.49 10.76
CA GLU A 12 1.12 6.65 10.94
C GLU A 12 0.76 6.83 12.42
N THR A 13 1.33 7.86 13.03
CA THR A 13 1.02 8.26 14.40
C THR A 13 -0.42 8.77 14.46
N GLY A 14 -1.29 8.11 15.22
CA GLY A 14 -2.68 8.56 15.46
C GLY A 14 -3.79 7.76 14.77
N GLU A 15 -3.51 6.58 14.20
CA GLU A 15 -4.57 5.68 13.73
C GLU A 15 -5.64 5.42 14.83
N LYS A 16 -6.91 5.44 14.42
CA LYS A 16 -7.99 4.86 15.24
C LYS A 16 -7.64 3.41 15.54
N ALA A 17 -7.92 2.95 16.76
CA ALA A 17 -7.83 1.53 17.07
C ALA A 17 -8.60 0.73 16.01
N GLN A 18 -7.90 -0.16 15.29
CA GLN A 18 -8.56 -1.12 14.42
C GLN A 18 -9.56 -1.93 15.25
N ALA A 19 -10.67 -2.34 14.63
CA ALA A 19 -11.80 -2.95 15.31
C ALA A 19 -11.33 -4.04 16.30
N ALA A 20 -11.66 -3.85 17.59
CA ALA A 20 -11.40 -4.70 18.78
C ALA A 20 -10.61 -4.06 19.94
N GLY A 21 -10.32 -2.75 19.92
CA GLY A 21 -10.01 -2.00 21.15
C GLY A 21 -8.67 -2.29 21.85
N LYS A 22 -7.83 -3.17 21.29
CA LYS A 22 -6.39 -3.16 21.59
C LYS A 22 -5.72 -2.15 20.66
N LYS A 23 -4.65 -1.50 21.14
CA LYS A 23 -3.76 -0.69 20.29
C LYS A 23 -3.05 -1.66 19.32
N ASN A 24 -3.75 -1.98 18.22
CA ASN A 24 -3.38 -2.93 17.17
C ASN A 24 -2.18 -2.42 16.36
N GLN A 25 -1.04 -2.25 17.01
CA GLN A 25 0.24 -1.99 16.34
C GLN A 25 1.19 -3.18 16.52
N GLU A 26 0.76 -4.29 17.12
CA GLU A 26 1.61 -5.46 17.33
C GLU A 26 2.12 -6.03 16.01
N TYR A 27 1.35 -5.88 14.93
CA TYR A 27 1.76 -6.32 13.60
C TYR A 27 3.01 -5.58 13.07
N LEU A 28 3.24 -4.33 13.51
CA LEU A 28 4.45 -3.56 13.15
C LEU A 28 5.73 -4.27 13.61
N LYS A 29 5.69 -4.98 14.75
CA LYS A 29 6.83 -5.78 15.22
C LYS A 29 7.20 -6.87 14.22
N TYR A 30 6.20 -7.50 13.61
CA TYR A 30 6.43 -8.53 12.60
C TYR A 30 6.98 -7.93 11.30
N CYS A 31 6.51 -6.75 10.87
CA CYS A 31 7.09 -6.00 9.74
C CYS A 31 8.59 -5.71 9.97
N ILE A 32 8.94 -5.09 11.11
CA ILE A 32 10.33 -4.73 11.45
C ILE A 32 11.20 -5.97 11.57
N ALA A 33 10.75 -6.97 12.32
CA ALA A 33 11.52 -8.19 12.55
C ALA A 33 11.77 -8.94 11.24
N GLN A 34 10.76 -8.99 10.36
CA GLN A 34 10.90 -9.60 9.05
C GLN A 34 11.86 -8.83 8.15
N ALA A 35 11.77 -7.50 8.07
CA ALA A 35 12.70 -6.69 7.30
C ALA A 35 14.16 -6.88 7.76
N LYS A 36 14.40 -6.95 9.07
CA LYS A 36 15.73 -7.18 9.68
C LYS A 36 16.32 -8.56 9.38
N LYS A 37 15.52 -9.56 8.98
CA LYS A 37 16.05 -10.87 8.56
C LYS A 37 16.85 -10.78 7.26
N TYR A 38 16.51 -9.82 6.40
CA TYR A 38 17.07 -9.71 5.04
C TYR A 38 17.90 -8.45 4.82
N ASN A 39 17.75 -7.42 5.67
CA ASN A 39 18.31 -6.10 5.42
C ASN A 39 19.11 -5.61 6.62
N GLU A 40 20.30 -5.09 6.33
CA GLU A 40 21.24 -4.58 7.34
C GLU A 40 20.72 -3.30 8.03
N LYS A 41 20.06 -2.43 7.26
CA LYS A 41 19.58 -1.12 7.72
C LYS A 41 18.05 -1.06 7.64
N VAL A 42 17.39 -1.18 8.78
CA VAL A 42 15.94 -1.02 8.93
C VAL A 42 15.69 0.13 9.90
N VAL A 43 15.06 1.19 9.42
CA VAL A 43 14.84 2.43 10.16
C VAL A 43 13.34 2.58 10.42
N LEU A 44 12.96 2.89 11.66
CA LEU A 44 11.57 3.19 12.00
C LEU A 44 11.44 4.69 12.30
N LEU A 45 10.64 5.39 11.50
CA LEU A 45 10.15 6.73 11.87
C LEU A 45 8.82 6.55 12.60
N GLY A 46 8.83 6.76 13.92
CA GLY A 46 7.72 6.39 14.79
C GLY A 46 7.43 7.39 15.91
N ASP A 47 6.81 6.89 16.97
CA ASP A 47 6.46 7.64 18.18
C ASP A 47 6.88 6.87 19.45
N GLU A 48 6.71 7.48 20.62
CA GLU A 48 7.15 6.88 21.89
C GLU A 48 6.51 5.52 22.19
N TYR A 49 5.37 5.17 21.57
CA TYR A 49 4.74 3.87 21.79
C TYR A 49 5.47 2.71 21.10
N ASN A 50 6.17 2.99 19.98
CA ASN A 50 6.86 1.99 19.17
C ASN A 50 8.40 2.07 19.26
N LYS A 51 8.92 2.99 20.08
CA LYS A 51 10.36 3.18 20.33
C LYS A 51 11.12 1.90 20.67
N ALA A 52 10.51 1.00 21.43
CA ALA A 52 11.15 -0.25 21.85
C ALA A 52 11.13 -1.36 20.79
N TRP A 53 10.57 -1.13 19.60
CA TRP A 53 10.35 -2.17 18.59
C TRP A 53 11.39 -2.16 17.45
N CYS A 54 12.12 -1.07 17.29
CA CYS A 54 13.25 -0.98 16.36
C CYS A 54 14.45 -0.36 17.08
N ASP A 55 15.65 -0.88 16.81
CA ASP A 55 16.88 -0.37 17.43
C ASP A 55 17.27 0.97 16.80
N ASP A 56 17.05 1.09 15.48
CA ASP A 56 17.23 2.32 14.71
C ASP A 56 15.89 3.05 14.57
N TRP A 57 15.37 3.48 15.72
CA TRP A 57 14.14 4.24 15.84
C TRP A 57 14.44 5.73 15.93
N HIS A 58 13.61 6.54 15.27
CA HIS A 58 13.65 7.99 15.37
C HIS A 58 12.23 8.54 15.55
N ASN A 59 12.10 9.63 16.30
CA ASN A 59 10.82 10.30 16.45
C ASN A 59 10.45 10.98 15.12
N ALA A 60 9.31 10.62 14.54
CA ALA A 60 8.85 11.14 13.25
C ALA A 60 8.74 12.68 13.25
N ASN A 61 8.45 13.30 14.40
CA ASN A 61 8.32 14.76 14.49
C ASN A 61 9.66 15.51 14.35
N ASP A 62 10.81 14.84 14.56
CA ASP A 62 12.14 15.46 14.44
C ASP A 62 12.51 15.78 12.98
N PHE A 63 11.76 15.23 12.03
CA PHE A 63 11.96 15.38 10.58
C PHE A 63 10.92 16.31 9.93
N ILE A 64 10.13 17.02 10.73
CA ILE A 64 9.21 18.04 10.21
C ILE A 64 10.03 19.25 9.74
N THR A 65 9.90 19.60 8.47
CA THR A 65 10.65 20.70 7.82
C THR A 65 9.72 21.77 7.25
N GLU A 66 10.32 22.89 6.82
CA GLU A 66 9.63 23.93 6.05
C GLU A 66 8.98 23.36 4.79
N LYS A 67 9.58 22.35 4.14
CA LYS A 67 9.01 21.71 2.94
C LYS A 67 7.68 21.02 3.26
N TRP A 68 7.61 20.30 4.37
CA TRP A 68 6.33 19.75 4.86
C TRP A 68 5.33 20.86 5.17
N THR A 69 5.75 21.92 5.86
CA THR A 69 4.85 23.05 6.19
C THR A 69 4.29 23.72 4.94
N LYS A 70 5.09 23.85 3.87
CA LYS A 70 4.63 24.36 2.56
C LYS A 70 3.55 23.46 1.95
N PHE A 71 3.76 22.15 1.93
CA PHE A 71 2.74 21.21 1.44
C PHE A 71 1.46 21.28 2.27
N HIS A 72 1.60 21.21 3.60
CA HIS A 72 0.46 21.26 4.52
C HIS A 72 -0.41 22.52 4.32
N ALA A 73 0.22 23.67 4.03
CA ALA A 73 -0.50 24.92 3.80
C ALA A 73 -1.36 24.94 2.51
N VAL A 74 -1.02 24.13 1.51
CA VAL A 74 -1.76 24.04 0.23
C VAL A 74 -2.64 22.79 0.12
N PHE A 75 -2.45 21.83 1.02
CA PHE A 75 -3.16 20.57 1.01
C PHE A 75 -4.67 20.77 1.23
N GLU A 76 -5.45 20.10 0.38
CA GLU A 76 -6.89 19.98 0.54
C GLU A 76 -7.25 18.50 0.46
N ASN A 77 -8.06 18.01 1.40
CA ASN A 77 -8.48 16.61 1.38
C ASN A 77 -9.52 16.39 0.26
N LEU A 78 -9.04 15.94 -0.90
CA LEU A 78 -9.83 15.60 -2.07
C LEU A 78 -10.22 14.10 -2.08
N SER A 79 -10.54 13.56 -0.91
CA SER A 79 -10.94 12.18 -0.71
C SER A 79 -12.01 12.07 0.38
N THR A 80 -12.63 10.90 0.49
CA THR A 80 -13.56 10.60 1.59
C THR A 80 -12.85 10.13 2.88
N TYR A 81 -11.52 10.12 2.92
CA TYR A 81 -10.76 9.70 4.09
C TYR A 81 -10.83 10.76 5.20
N PRO A 82 -10.67 10.40 6.49
CA PRO A 82 -10.42 11.38 7.52
C PRO A 82 -9.19 12.23 7.16
N THR A 83 -9.26 13.55 7.32
CA THR A 83 -8.20 14.47 6.90
C THR A 83 -6.84 14.14 7.50
N ALA A 84 -6.80 13.84 8.81
CA ALA A 84 -5.56 13.45 9.48
C ALA A 84 -4.93 12.18 8.87
N TRP A 85 -5.75 11.25 8.36
CA TRP A 85 -5.27 10.06 7.69
C TRP A 85 -4.70 10.41 6.31
N ALA A 86 -5.48 11.10 5.48
CA ALA A 86 -5.03 11.52 4.14
C ALA A 86 -3.73 12.33 4.21
N GLU A 87 -3.62 13.25 5.17
CA GLU A 87 -2.43 14.05 5.41
C GLU A 87 -1.24 13.21 5.90
N GLY A 88 -1.47 12.28 6.82
CA GLY A 88 -0.44 11.39 7.38
C GLY A 88 0.26 10.55 6.32
N ILE A 89 -0.51 10.06 5.33
CA ILE A 89 0.03 9.28 4.21
C ILE A 89 1.00 10.13 3.37
N PHE A 90 0.69 11.41 3.11
CA PHE A 90 1.64 12.29 2.41
C PHE A 90 2.85 12.63 3.27
N LYS A 91 2.63 12.91 4.56
CA LYS A 91 3.66 13.32 5.51
C LYS A 91 4.86 12.38 5.49
N ARG A 92 4.63 11.06 5.37
CA ARG A 92 5.70 10.05 5.37
C ARG A 92 6.82 10.34 4.37
N PHE A 93 6.48 10.75 3.15
CA PHE A 93 7.48 11.01 2.10
C PHE A 93 8.37 12.20 2.42
N PHE A 94 7.80 13.25 3.03
CA PHE A 94 8.55 14.44 3.45
C PHE A 94 9.49 14.13 4.62
N LEU A 95 9.03 13.35 5.60
CA LEU A 95 9.85 12.98 6.76
C LEU A 95 10.99 12.04 6.34
N ILE A 96 10.71 11.07 5.46
CA ILE A 96 11.72 10.15 4.94
C ILE A 96 12.76 10.91 4.13
N LEU A 97 12.36 11.86 3.27
CA LEU A 97 13.30 12.70 2.53
C LEU A 97 14.29 13.41 3.45
N GLU A 98 13.79 14.06 4.50
CA GLU A 98 14.64 14.74 5.48
C GLU A 98 15.59 13.76 6.19
N TYR A 99 15.13 12.56 6.53
CA TYR A 99 15.99 11.53 7.12
C TYR A 99 17.15 11.16 6.17
N LEU A 100 16.85 10.93 4.88
CA LEU A 100 17.86 10.55 3.90
C LEU A 100 18.90 11.65 3.71
N GLU A 101 18.46 12.91 3.63
CA GLU A 101 19.35 14.07 3.49
C GLU A 101 20.28 14.23 4.70
N ARG A 102 19.75 14.16 5.92
CA ARG A 102 20.56 14.28 7.15
C ARG A 102 21.59 13.17 7.29
N ASN A 103 21.30 11.99 6.75
CA ASN A 103 22.15 10.80 6.89
C ASN A 103 22.93 10.46 5.60
N SER A 104 22.87 11.31 4.58
CA SER A 104 23.56 11.13 3.29
C SER A 104 23.25 9.81 2.58
N PHE A 105 22.01 9.33 2.68
CA PHE A 105 21.53 8.21 1.86
C PHE A 105 21.08 8.72 0.50
N GLU A 106 21.49 8.05 -0.58
CA GLU A 106 21.10 8.43 -1.95
C GLU A 106 19.83 7.73 -2.43
N GLU A 107 19.36 6.73 -1.69
CA GLU A 107 18.25 5.87 -2.07
C GLU A 107 17.67 5.20 -0.82
N CYS A 108 16.44 4.71 -0.94
CA CYS A 108 15.76 3.97 0.11
C CYS A 108 14.68 3.06 -0.46
N VAL A 109 14.25 2.09 0.35
CA VAL A 109 12.96 1.43 0.19
C VAL A 109 12.04 1.89 1.30
N ILE A 110 10.82 2.26 0.96
CA ILE A 110 9.75 2.62 1.90
C ILE A 110 8.79 1.45 1.96
N ILE A 111 8.48 0.99 3.18
CA ILE A 111 7.45 -0.01 3.41
C ILE A 111 6.42 0.46 4.43
N ASP A 112 5.16 0.09 4.19
CA ASP A 112 4.08 0.25 5.14
C ASP A 112 4.23 -0.73 6.31
N SER A 113 3.67 -0.34 7.46
CA SER A 113 3.73 -1.09 8.72
C SER A 113 3.13 -2.50 8.65
N ASP A 114 2.35 -2.81 7.61
CA ASP A 114 1.66 -4.07 7.34
C ASP A 114 2.28 -4.87 6.18
N VAL A 115 3.56 -4.66 5.89
CA VAL A 115 4.32 -5.41 4.89
C VAL A 115 5.29 -6.40 5.55
N LEU A 116 5.35 -7.62 5.01
CA LEU A 116 6.42 -8.60 5.31
C LEU A 116 7.35 -8.70 4.10
N LEU A 117 8.64 -8.37 4.27
CA LEU A 117 9.65 -8.34 3.21
C LEU A 117 10.49 -9.64 3.18
N TYR A 118 10.68 -10.22 1.99
CA TYR A 118 11.41 -11.49 1.78
C TYR A 118 12.63 -11.33 0.88
N LEU A 119 13.13 -10.09 0.77
CA LEU A 119 14.19 -9.69 -0.15
C LEU A 119 15.21 -8.80 0.57
N ASN A 120 16.49 -9.00 0.24
CA ASN A 120 17.55 -8.02 0.54
C ASN A 120 17.51 -6.92 -0.53
N VAL A 121 17.04 -5.73 -0.16
CA VAL A 121 16.85 -4.65 -1.13
C VAL A 121 18.17 -4.10 -1.66
N SER A 122 19.26 -4.24 -0.90
CA SER A 122 20.59 -3.77 -1.32
C SER A 122 21.21 -4.64 -2.41
N GLU A 123 20.72 -5.88 -2.55
CA GLU A 123 21.14 -6.85 -3.55
C GLU A 123 20.17 -6.93 -4.74
N TYR A 124 19.02 -6.27 -4.65
CA TYR A 124 18.04 -6.25 -5.74
C TYR A 124 18.49 -5.33 -6.86
N GLU A 125 19.09 -5.92 -7.89
CA GLU A 125 19.66 -5.19 -9.02
C GLU A 125 18.68 -4.18 -9.62
N PRO A 126 17.41 -4.51 -9.96
CA PRO A 126 16.56 -3.61 -10.75
C PRO A 126 16.39 -2.18 -10.20
N PHE A 127 16.59 -1.97 -8.90
CA PHE A 127 16.59 -0.63 -8.29
C PHE A 127 17.74 0.27 -8.74
N ARG A 128 18.87 -0.30 -9.21
CA ARG A 128 20.03 0.45 -9.71
C ARG A 128 19.77 1.13 -11.05
N HIS A 129 18.66 0.79 -11.70
CA HIS A 129 18.33 1.25 -13.05
C HIS A 129 17.10 2.15 -13.10
N CYS A 130 16.50 2.49 -11.95
CA CYS A 130 15.34 3.36 -11.90
C CYS A 130 15.50 4.47 -10.86
N LYS A 131 14.69 5.52 -11.02
CA LYS A 131 14.58 6.63 -10.06
C LYS A 131 13.56 6.29 -8.96
N VAL A 132 12.53 5.54 -9.33
CA VAL A 132 11.43 5.11 -8.47
C VAL A 132 10.92 3.73 -8.89
N ALA A 133 10.51 2.93 -7.92
CA ALA A 133 9.75 1.72 -8.17
C ALA A 133 8.51 1.66 -7.26
N ALA A 134 7.37 1.27 -7.83
CA ALA A 134 6.10 1.22 -7.12
C ALA A 134 5.12 0.23 -7.79
N GLU A 135 3.99 -0.02 -7.13
CA GLU A 135 3.04 -1.05 -7.55
C GLU A 135 1.91 -0.44 -8.40
N THR A 136 1.94 -0.62 -9.72
CA THR A 136 0.91 -0.07 -10.62
C THR A 136 0.18 -1.18 -11.38
N PRO A 137 -1.10 -1.47 -11.08
CA PRO A 137 -1.88 -2.40 -11.90
C PRO A 137 -2.08 -1.85 -13.33
N LEU A 138 -2.23 -2.75 -14.30
CA LEU A 138 -2.44 -2.40 -15.69
C LEU A 138 -3.73 -1.60 -15.91
N LEU A 139 -4.84 -2.07 -15.30
CA LEU A 139 -6.13 -1.43 -15.48
C LEU A 139 -6.25 -0.16 -14.63
N GLN A 140 -6.24 0.99 -15.30
CA GLN A 140 -6.42 2.32 -14.71
C GLN A 140 -7.82 2.91 -14.95
N ASP A 141 -8.77 2.09 -15.40
CA ASP A 141 -10.15 2.50 -15.59
C ASP A 141 -10.98 2.28 -14.32
N PHE A 142 -11.91 3.20 -14.09
CA PHE A 142 -13.05 2.95 -13.25
C PHE A 142 -14.10 2.10 -13.98
N ALA A 143 -14.45 0.95 -13.41
CA ALA A 143 -15.35 -0.03 -14.05
C ALA A 143 -16.79 0.48 -14.30
N MET A 144 -17.22 1.52 -13.60
CA MET A 144 -18.54 2.15 -13.77
C MET A 144 -18.57 3.23 -14.86
N LEU A 145 -17.43 3.59 -15.44
CA LEU A 145 -17.30 4.57 -16.50
C LEU A 145 -17.05 3.89 -17.85
N GLU A 146 -17.04 4.68 -18.93
CA GLU A 146 -16.62 4.19 -20.23
C GLU A 146 -15.18 3.67 -20.21
N LYS A 147 -14.92 2.61 -20.97
CA LYS A 147 -13.60 2.01 -21.09
C LYS A 147 -12.62 3.02 -21.69
N GLY A 148 -11.40 3.06 -21.15
CA GLY A 148 -10.35 4.00 -21.53
C GLY A 148 -10.42 5.34 -20.78
N ASN A 149 -11.16 5.42 -19.66
CA ASN A 149 -11.22 6.66 -18.87
C ASN A 149 -9.91 6.99 -18.15
N GLY A 150 -9.12 5.99 -17.75
CA GLY A 150 -7.82 6.20 -17.12
C GLY A 150 -7.83 6.98 -15.80
N LEU A 151 -8.98 7.12 -15.13
CA LEU A 151 -9.13 7.99 -13.94
C LEU A 151 -8.86 7.28 -12.61
N LYS A 152 -8.52 5.99 -12.62
CA LYS A 152 -8.26 5.23 -11.39
C LYS A 152 -6.98 5.71 -10.69
N TRP A 153 -5.96 6.14 -11.44
CA TRP A 153 -4.68 6.65 -10.94
C TRP A 153 -4.18 5.87 -9.72
N LYS A 154 -4.10 4.55 -9.84
CA LYS A 154 -3.67 3.65 -8.77
C LYS A 154 -2.21 3.29 -9.00
N THR A 155 -1.34 3.89 -8.20
CA THR A 155 0.04 3.44 -7.99
C THR A 155 0.28 3.40 -6.49
N CYS A 156 0.43 2.20 -5.93
CA CYS A 156 0.58 1.98 -4.49
C CYS A 156 2.04 2.12 -4.07
N ALA A 157 2.26 2.74 -2.91
CA ALA A 157 3.56 2.94 -2.29
C ALA A 157 3.72 2.15 -0.98
N GLY A 158 2.90 1.12 -0.77
CA GLY A 158 2.99 0.25 0.40
C GLY A 158 4.30 -0.53 0.44
N PHE A 159 4.83 -0.90 -0.74
CA PHE A 159 6.26 -1.08 -0.94
C PHE A 159 6.68 -0.18 -2.09
N SER A 160 7.72 0.63 -1.89
CA SER A 160 8.28 1.45 -2.96
C SER A 160 9.78 1.67 -2.79
N TYR A 161 10.47 1.87 -3.90
CA TYR A 161 11.86 2.29 -3.93
C TYR A 161 11.93 3.73 -4.44
N PHE A 162 12.83 4.52 -3.86
CA PHE A 162 13.11 5.87 -4.31
C PHE A 162 14.61 6.15 -4.22
N THR A 163 15.16 6.76 -5.25
CA THR A 163 16.34 7.62 -5.07
C THR A 163 15.94 8.85 -4.25
N THR A 164 16.86 9.41 -3.47
CA THR A 164 16.65 10.65 -2.71
C THR A 164 16.28 11.81 -3.63
N GLN A 165 16.87 11.86 -4.83
CA GLN A 165 16.48 12.81 -5.86
C GLN A 165 15.04 12.59 -6.35
N GLY A 166 14.63 11.34 -6.61
CA GLY A 166 13.26 11.00 -6.97
C GLY A 166 12.26 11.39 -5.88
N LEU A 167 12.58 11.15 -4.60
CA LEU A 167 11.72 11.54 -3.49
C LEU A 167 11.63 13.07 -3.33
N ARG A 168 12.72 13.80 -3.61
CA ARG A 168 12.72 15.28 -3.69
C ARG A 168 11.77 15.77 -4.78
N GLU A 169 11.92 15.25 -6.00
CA GLU A 169 11.08 15.59 -7.14
C GLU A 169 9.60 15.25 -6.90
N PHE A 170 9.31 14.08 -6.31
CA PHE A 170 7.94 13.69 -5.99
C PHE A 170 7.29 14.61 -4.94
N THR A 171 8.03 14.97 -3.89
CA THR A 171 7.51 15.89 -2.86
C THR A 171 7.33 17.31 -3.39
N ASP A 172 8.19 17.77 -4.30
CA ASP A 172 8.00 19.05 -5.02
C ASP A 172 6.77 18.99 -5.94
N PHE A 173 6.61 17.89 -6.69
CA PHE A 173 5.44 17.64 -7.52
C PHE A 173 4.14 17.64 -6.70
N CYS A 174 4.13 17.04 -5.51
CA CYS A 174 2.96 17.07 -4.62
C CYS A 174 2.59 18.50 -4.23
N ILE A 175 3.56 19.35 -3.88
CA ILE A 175 3.31 20.76 -3.56
C ILE A 175 2.72 21.49 -4.76
N ASP A 176 3.37 21.36 -5.92
CA ASP A 176 2.98 22.06 -7.15
C ASP A 176 1.58 21.65 -7.64
N MET A 177 1.25 20.36 -7.59
CA MET A 177 -0.07 19.87 -7.98
C MET A 177 -1.19 20.46 -7.13
N TYR A 178 -0.99 20.61 -5.82
CA TYR A 178 -1.99 21.19 -4.93
C TYR A 178 -2.05 22.72 -5.01
N ALA A 179 -0.90 23.37 -5.20
CA ALA A 179 -0.79 24.82 -5.28
C ALA A 179 -1.30 25.38 -6.62
N ASN A 180 -0.91 24.74 -7.74
CA ASN A 180 -0.98 25.32 -9.08
C ASN A 180 -1.81 24.50 -10.07
N HIS A 181 -1.98 23.19 -9.85
CA HIS A 181 -2.63 22.27 -10.81
C HIS A 181 -3.80 21.48 -10.20
N LYS A 182 -4.49 22.10 -9.24
CA LYS A 182 -5.62 21.47 -8.53
C LYS A 182 -6.76 21.10 -9.50
N ASP A 183 -6.93 21.83 -10.59
CA ASP A 183 -7.91 21.54 -11.64
C ASP A 183 -7.73 20.15 -12.26
N VAL A 184 -6.48 19.66 -12.37
CA VAL A 184 -6.20 18.28 -12.80
C VAL A 184 -6.73 17.28 -11.79
N LEU A 185 -6.47 17.51 -10.50
CA LEU A 185 -6.92 16.64 -9.40
C LEU A 185 -8.45 16.60 -9.30
N MET A 186 -9.10 17.73 -9.55
CA MET A 186 -10.55 17.86 -9.54
C MET A 186 -11.24 16.93 -10.55
N LYS A 187 -10.61 16.59 -11.69
CA LYS A 187 -11.19 15.66 -12.69
C LYS A 187 -11.54 14.31 -12.08
N LYS A 188 -10.65 13.75 -11.26
CA LYS A 188 -10.91 12.49 -10.53
C LYS A 188 -11.87 12.72 -9.36
N TRP A 189 -11.67 13.80 -8.60
CA TRP A 189 -12.50 14.07 -7.43
C TRP A 189 -13.98 14.30 -7.79
N ASP A 190 -14.26 14.98 -8.89
CA ASP A 190 -15.62 15.21 -9.38
C ASP A 190 -16.35 13.92 -9.72
N VAL A 191 -15.66 12.93 -10.29
CA VAL A 191 -16.20 11.58 -10.50
C VAL A 191 -16.54 10.94 -9.16
N HIS A 192 -15.62 10.98 -8.19
CA HIS A 192 -15.87 10.41 -6.86
C HIS A 192 -17.08 11.05 -6.19
N ARG A 193 -17.21 12.38 -6.23
CA ARG A 193 -18.36 13.11 -5.69
C ARG A 193 -19.66 12.76 -6.41
N LYS A 194 -19.65 12.77 -7.75
CA LYS A 194 -20.82 12.50 -8.60
C LYS A 194 -21.40 11.11 -8.34
N PHE A 195 -20.55 10.11 -8.14
CA PHE A 195 -20.96 8.71 -7.97
C PHE A 195 -20.93 8.22 -6.51
N GLY A 196 -20.60 9.08 -5.54
CA GLY A 196 -20.51 8.72 -4.12
C GLY A 196 -19.47 7.64 -3.83
N MET A 197 -18.34 7.66 -4.54
CA MET A 197 -17.30 6.63 -4.43
C MET A 197 -16.36 6.91 -3.25
N TYR A 198 -16.10 5.87 -2.45
CA TYR A 198 -15.07 5.92 -1.42
C TYR A 198 -13.67 6.14 -2.03
N GLY A 199 -12.81 6.87 -1.31
CA GLY A 199 -11.50 7.29 -1.77
C GLY A 199 -11.54 8.65 -2.47
N GLY A 200 -10.63 8.88 -3.40
CA GLY A 200 -10.52 10.13 -4.15
C GLY A 200 -9.09 10.33 -4.63
N VAL A 201 -8.61 11.57 -4.53
CA VAL A 201 -7.21 11.92 -4.77
C VAL A 201 -6.45 11.79 -3.45
N GLY A 202 -5.58 10.79 -3.38
CA GLY A 202 -4.59 10.60 -2.33
C GLY A 202 -3.18 10.54 -2.92
N GLU A 203 -2.20 10.17 -2.11
CA GLU A 203 -0.80 10.01 -2.53
C GLU A 203 -0.65 9.06 -3.72
N MET A 204 -1.44 7.99 -3.79
CA MET A 204 -1.38 7.03 -4.88
C MET A 204 -1.71 7.70 -6.23
N ALA A 205 -2.64 8.65 -6.22
CA ALA A 205 -3.02 9.39 -7.40
C ALA A 205 -1.91 10.35 -7.84
N LEU A 206 -1.28 11.05 -6.89
CA LEU A 206 -0.16 11.95 -7.18
C LEU A 206 1.07 11.17 -7.64
N LEU A 207 1.36 10.03 -7.01
CA LEU A 207 2.47 9.15 -7.39
C LEU A 207 2.27 8.60 -8.81
N HIS A 208 1.04 8.18 -9.14
CA HIS A 208 0.70 7.75 -10.49
C HIS A 208 0.92 8.85 -11.53
N LEU A 209 0.46 10.08 -11.24
CA LEU A 209 0.61 11.23 -12.16
C LEU A 209 2.08 11.63 -12.33
N TRP A 210 2.86 11.64 -11.25
CA TRP A 210 4.29 11.94 -11.30
C TRP A 210 5.07 10.88 -12.08
N ILE A 211 4.86 9.59 -11.79
CA ILE A 211 5.51 8.50 -12.53
C ILE A 211 5.16 8.56 -14.03
N SER A 212 3.93 8.92 -14.36
CA SER A 212 3.48 9.05 -15.75
C SER A 212 4.13 10.22 -16.49
N SER A 213 4.75 11.17 -15.79
CA SER A 213 5.51 12.28 -16.40
C SER A 213 7.01 12.01 -16.48
N LEU A 214 7.50 10.91 -15.89
CA LEU A 214 8.92 10.56 -15.93
C LEU A 214 9.33 10.03 -17.32
N PRO A 215 10.59 10.25 -17.73
CA PRO A 215 11.17 9.59 -18.90
C PRO A 215 11.09 8.05 -18.81
N GLU A 216 11.06 7.41 -19.97
CA GLU A 216 11.14 5.95 -20.06
C GLU A 216 12.40 5.41 -19.36
N GLY A 217 12.25 4.33 -18.60
CA GLY A 217 13.32 3.71 -17.83
C GLY A 217 13.49 4.25 -16.41
N GLU A 218 12.94 5.44 -16.07
CA GLU A 218 13.06 5.97 -14.70
C GLU A 218 12.11 5.33 -13.69
N TYR A 219 11.07 4.63 -14.16
CA TYR A 219 10.10 3.94 -13.33
C TYR A 219 10.11 2.43 -13.53
N LEU A 220 10.20 1.69 -12.44
CA LEU A 220 10.03 0.23 -12.39
C LEU A 220 8.67 -0.14 -11.78
N ASN A 221 7.85 -0.88 -12.53
CA ASN A 221 6.58 -1.40 -12.03
C ASN A 221 6.76 -2.73 -11.31
N LEU A 222 6.57 -2.71 -9.99
CA LEU A 222 6.84 -3.83 -9.09
C LEU A 222 5.85 -4.99 -9.19
N LEU A 223 4.71 -4.79 -9.88
CA LEU A 223 3.74 -5.86 -10.10
C LEU A 223 4.07 -6.74 -11.31
N LYS A 224 5.09 -6.37 -12.09
CA LYS A 224 5.59 -7.18 -13.20
C LYS A 224 6.70 -8.09 -12.69
N ASP A 225 6.73 -9.31 -13.23
CA ASP A 225 7.77 -10.29 -12.96
C ASP A 225 9.16 -9.76 -13.32
N ASP A 226 10.13 -10.05 -12.46
CA ASP A 226 11.55 -9.92 -12.78
C ASP A 226 12.11 -11.18 -13.46
N ALA A 227 13.43 -11.18 -13.70
CA ALA A 227 14.11 -12.26 -14.40
C ALA A 227 14.06 -13.61 -13.66
N ASP A 228 13.80 -13.61 -12.35
CA ASP A 228 13.75 -14.80 -11.50
C ASP A 228 12.29 -15.19 -11.16
N HIS A 229 11.31 -14.64 -11.88
CA HIS A 229 9.87 -14.79 -11.62
C HIS A 229 9.46 -14.31 -10.21
N GLY A 230 10.16 -13.28 -9.70
CA GLY A 230 9.82 -12.52 -8.51
C GLY A 230 8.88 -11.36 -8.83
N VAL A 231 7.90 -11.13 -7.97
CA VAL A 231 7.00 -9.96 -8.01
C VAL A 231 6.78 -9.40 -6.62
N PHE A 232 6.41 -8.13 -6.55
CA PHE A 232 5.87 -7.55 -5.34
C PHE A 232 4.36 -7.71 -5.29
N ASP A 233 3.86 -8.00 -4.09
CA ASP A 233 2.45 -8.14 -3.80
C ASP A 233 1.85 -6.82 -3.32
N ASN A 234 0.92 -6.27 -4.11
CA ASN A 234 0.13 -5.10 -3.73
C ASN A 234 -0.76 -5.37 -2.51
N SER A 235 -1.36 -6.57 -2.44
CA SER A 235 -2.21 -6.95 -1.32
C SER A 235 -2.51 -8.44 -1.34
N VAL A 236 -2.22 -9.13 -0.24
CA VAL A 236 -2.64 -10.52 -0.06
C VAL A 236 -4.15 -10.64 -0.02
N GLY A 237 -4.86 -9.56 0.32
CA GLY A 237 -6.31 -9.49 0.39
C GLY A 237 -7.00 -9.44 -0.96
N GLU A 238 -6.28 -9.23 -2.06
CA GLU A 238 -6.82 -9.19 -3.42
C GLU A 238 -6.24 -10.33 -4.26
N SER A 239 -7.05 -10.94 -5.13
CA SER A 239 -6.54 -11.95 -6.08
C SER A 239 -5.81 -11.31 -7.27
N SER A 240 -5.79 -9.99 -7.35
CA SER A 240 -5.17 -9.23 -8.44
C SER A 240 -3.69 -8.95 -8.17
N GLY A 241 -2.95 -8.71 -9.23
CA GLY A 241 -1.58 -8.20 -9.23
C GLY A 241 -1.44 -7.10 -10.27
N TYR A 242 -0.56 -7.29 -11.26
CA TYR A 242 -0.54 -6.44 -12.45
C TYR A 242 -1.84 -6.55 -13.24
N LEU A 243 -2.39 -7.78 -13.32
CA LEU A 243 -3.68 -8.08 -13.94
C LEU A 243 -4.77 -8.28 -12.89
N GLU A 244 -6.02 -8.03 -13.28
CA GLU A 244 -7.18 -8.35 -12.44
C GLU A 244 -7.34 -9.87 -12.34
N HIS A 245 -7.56 -10.38 -11.13
CA HIS A 245 -7.72 -11.81 -10.86
C HIS A 245 -6.55 -12.71 -11.34
N GLN A 246 -5.32 -12.22 -11.17
CA GLN A 246 -4.11 -12.90 -11.61
C GLN A 246 -3.77 -14.17 -10.80
N TYR A 247 -4.01 -14.18 -9.49
CA TYR A 247 -3.46 -15.19 -8.56
C TYR A 247 -4.52 -16.05 -7.89
N GLU A 248 -4.12 -17.28 -7.54
CA GLU A 248 -4.94 -18.18 -6.73
C GLU A 248 -5.38 -17.55 -5.40
N TYR A 249 -6.61 -17.86 -4.99
CA TYR A 249 -7.25 -17.12 -3.91
C TYR A 249 -8.19 -17.97 -3.05
N ILE A 250 -7.96 -17.96 -1.74
CA ILE A 250 -8.77 -18.66 -0.75
C ILE A 250 -10.01 -17.81 -0.43
N LYS A 251 -11.07 -17.94 -1.23
CA LYS A 251 -12.32 -17.15 -1.08
C LYS A 251 -12.92 -17.15 0.33
N ARG A 252 -12.81 -18.26 1.08
CA ARG A 252 -13.32 -18.34 2.46
C ARG A 252 -12.56 -17.43 3.42
N LEU A 253 -11.28 -17.21 3.17
CA LEU A 253 -10.42 -16.35 3.99
C LEU A 253 -10.23 -14.95 3.40
N SER A 254 -10.58 -14.76 2.12
CA SER A 254 -10.31 -13.49 1.41
C SER A 254 -8.82 -13.14 1.40
N VAL A 255 -7.99 -14.13 1.05
CA VAL A 255 -6.54 -13.96 0.91
C VAL A 255 -6.01 -14.81 -0.24
N LYS A 256 -4.88 -14.42 -0.83
CA LYS A 256 -4.14 -15.20 -1.82
C LYS A 256 -3.73 -16.56 -1.26
N ASN A 257 -3.66 -17.57 -2.13
CA ASN A 257 -3.26 -18.92 -1.74
C ASN A 257 -1.73 -19.00 -1.70
N LEU A 258 -1.14 -18.87 -0.51
CA LEU A 258 0.31 -18.88 -0.35
C LEU A 258 0.84 -20.31 -0.18
N HIS A 259 1.92 -20.59 -0.90
CA HIS A 259 2.72 -21.81 -0.84
C HIS A 259 4.12 -21.44 -0.36
N TRP A 260 4.78 -22.33 0.38
CA TRP A 260 6.07 -22.01 1.00
C TRP A 260 7.12 -23.02 0.62
N GLU A 261 8.27 -22.51 0.17
CA GLU A 261 9.45 -23.32 -0.12
C GLU A 261 10.68 -22.57 0.37
N ASP A 262 11.51 -23.24 1.17
CA ASP A 262 12.75 -22.66 1.75
C ASP A 262 12.54 -21.28 2.41
N GLY A 263 11.37 -21.09 3.03
CA GLY A 263 10.99 -19.84 3.71
C GLY A 263 10.56 -18.70 2.81
N ARG A 264 10.39 -18.94 1.51
CA ARG A 264 9.89 -17.97 0.53
C ARG A 264 8.40 -18.20 0.23
N PRO A 265 7.59 -17.13 0.14
CA PRO A 265 6.18 -17.25 -0.20
C PRO A 265 6.00 -17.25 -1.72
N TYR A 266 5.25 -18.21 -2.22
CA TYR A 266 4.85 -18.34 -3.61
C TYR A 266 3.35 -18.28 -3.76
N CYS A 267 2.88 -17.84 -4.92
CA CYS A 267 1.49 -17.98 -5.33
C CYS A 267 1.46 -18.43 -6.79
N TYR A 268 0.44 -19.20 -7.15
CA TYR A 268 0.26 -19.61 -8.54
C TYR A 268 -0.64 -18.62 -9.27
N THR A 269 -0.33 -18.33 -10.53
CA THR A 269 -1.24 -17.63 -11.42
C THR A 269 -2.45 -18.52 -11.73
N ILE A 270 -3.63 -17.91 -11.92
CA ILE A 270 -4.82 -18.67 -12.34
C ILE A 270 -4.65 -19.12 -13.79
N ASP A 271 -4.16 -18.22 -14.64
CA ASP A 271 -3.88 -18.49 -16.03
C ASP A 271 -2.49 -19.12 -16.16
N GLY A 272 -2.41 -20.34 -16.66
CA GLY A 272 -1.15 -21.05 -16.88
C GLY A 272 -0.58 -21.79 -15.66
N HIS A 273 -1.07 -21.50 -14.45
CA HIS A 273 -0.60 -22.14 -13.21
C HIS A 273 0.92 -21.98 -13.00
N GLU A 274 1.43 -20.80 -13.33
CA GLU A 274 2.83 -20.44 -13.18
C GLU A 274 3.11 -20.09 -11.73
N LYS A 275 4.27 -20.53 -11.23
CA LYS A 275 4.67 -20.32 -9.85
C LYS A 275 5.45 -19.02 -9.74
N THR A 276 4.89 -18.05 -9.02
CA THR A 276 5.50 -16.72 -8.84
C THR A 276 6.00 -16.55 -7.41
N TRP A 277 7.23 -16.08 -7.24
CA TRP A 277 7.78 -15.73 -5.93
C TRP A 277 7.30 -14.34 -5.52
N PHE A 278 6.70 -14.21 -4.33
CA PHE A 278 6.35 -12.92 -3.76
C PHE A 278 7.52 -12.37 -2.93
N LEU A 279 8.10 -11.26 -3.39
CA LEU A 279 9.24 -10.58 -2.78
C LEU A 279 8.84 -9.81 -1.50
N ASN A 280 7.57 -9.43 -1.40
CA ASN A 280 6.91 -8.96 -0.18
C ASN A 280 5.50 -9.56 -0.08
N LEU A 281 4.87 -9.41 1.07
CA LEU A 281 3.45 -9.69 1.29
C LEU A 281 2.83 -8.47 1.98
N HIS A 282 1.81 -7.86 1.38
CA HIS A 282 1.18 -6.65 1.90
C HIS A 282 -0.20 -6.96 2.50
N PHE A 283 -0.34 -6.77 3.82
CA PHE A 283 -1.52 -7.15 4.59
C PHE A 283 -2.44 -5.95 4.87
N VAL A 284 -3.19 -5.49 3.86
CA VAL A 284 -4.09 -4.34 4.01
C VAL A 284 -5.34 -4.69 4.86
N ASP A 285 -5.83 -3.69 5.61
CA ASP A 285 -7.06 -3.75 6.41
C ASP A 285 -7.15 -4.97 7.34
N ILE A 286 -8.20 -5.78 7.18
CA ILE A 286 -8.46 -6.93 8.05
C ILE A 286 -7.42 -8.02 7.89
N THR A 287 -6.65 -8.04 6.80
CA THR A 287 -5.66 -9.10 6.58
C THR A 287 -4.44 -9.01 7.50
N LYS A 288 -4.22 -7.85 8.16
CA LYS A 288 -3.18 -7.65 9.20
C LYS A 288 -3.20 -8.72 10.30
N ILE A 289 -4.39 -9.26 10.62
CA ILE A 289 -4.54 -10.32 11.62
C ILE A 289 -3.78 -11.61 11.26
N PHE A 290 -3.40 -11.79 9.99
CA PHE A 290 -2.66 -12.95 9.52
C PHE A 290 -1.14 -12.79 9.62
N MET A 291 -0.63 -11.57 9.82
CA MET A 291 0.81 -11.28 9.78
C MET A 291 1.61 -12.12 10.77
N GLU A 292 1.12 -12.27 12.00
CA GLU A 292 1.75 -13.11 13.03
C GLU A 292 1.93 -14.55 12.56
N GLY A 293 0.84 -15.20 12.12
CA GLY A 293 0.90 -16.59 11.68
C GLY A 293 1.78 -16.79 10.45
N VAL A 294 1.76 -15.83 9.53
CA VAL A 294 2.61 -15.87 8.33
C VAL A 294 4.08 -15.68 8.71
N TYR A 295 4.39 -14.73 9.58
CA TYR A 295 5.74 -14.47 10.05
C TYR A 295 6.35 -15.64 10.83
N GLU A 296 5.60 -16.23 11.75
CA GLU A 296 6.09 -17.27 12.65
C GLU A 296 6.05 -18.67 12.04
N ASN A 297 4.95 -18.98 11.34
CA ASN A 297 4.60 -20.35 10.97
C ASN A 297 4.32 -20.51 9.48
N GLN A 298 4.56 -19.46 8.67
CA GLN A 298 4.33 -19.50 7.23
C GLN A 298 2.90 -19.96 6.89
N SER A 299 1.93 -19.57 7.71
CA SER A 299 0.54 -20.00 7.52
C SER A 299 -0.44 -18.99 8.10
N TYR A 300 -1.63 -18.93 7.51
CA TYR A 300 -2.72 -18.15 8.08
C TYR A 300 -3.12 -18.74 9.45
N SER A 301 -2.94 -17.98 10.54
CA SER A 301 -3.13 -18.49 11.91
C SER A 301 -4.55 -19.03 12.13
N ALA A 302 -4.70 -20.10 12.94
CA ALA A 302 -6.00 -20.71 13.22
C ALA A 302 -6.98 -19.71 13.86
N HIS A 303 -6.47 -18.89 14.78
CA HIS A 303 -7.23 -17.81 15.40
C HIS A 303 -7.70 -16.80 14.36
N ALA A 304 -6.82 -16.30 13.50
CA ALA A 304 -7.17 -15.36 12.44
C ALA A 304 -8.20 -15.92 11.44
N LYS A 305 -8.06 -17.19 11.06
CA LYS A 305 -9.04 -17.92 10.23
C LYS A 305 -10.43 -17.90 10.89
N PHE A 306 -10.50 -18.17 12.19
CA PHE A 306 -11.73 -18.15 12.95
C PHE A 306 -12.33 -16.75 13.06
N VAL A 307 -11.53 -15.72 13.38
CA VAL A 307 -11.97 -14.32 13.47
C VAL A 307 -12.52 -13.84 12.12
N THR A 308 -11.82 -14.11 11.02
CA THR A 308 -12.28 -13.76 9.67
C THR A 308 -13.61 -14.41 9.35
N TYR A 309 -13.78 -15.68 9.70
CA TYR A 309 -15.03 -16.40 9.52
C TYR A 309 -16.18 -15.74 10.29
N MET A 310 -15.96 -15.39 11.56
CA MET A 310 -16.96 -14.70 12.39
C MET A 310 -17.34 -13.33 11.83
N LEU A 311 -16.38 -12.55 11.34
CA LEU A 311 -16.65 -11.25 10.71
C LEU A 311 -17.48 -11.40 9.43
N LYS A 312 -17.19 -12.41 8.59
CA LYS A 312 -18.01 -12.71 7.40
C LYS A 312 -19.44 -13.09 7.78
N CYS A 313 -19.63 -13.88 8.83
CA CYS A 313 -20.97 -14.20 9.35
C CYS A 313 -21.70 -12.93 9.80
N ARG A 314 -21.04 -12.05 10.55
CA ARG A 314 -21.62 -10.77 10.99
C ARG A 314 -21.99 -9.85 9.82
N GLY A 315 -21.12 -9.73 8.81
CA GLY A 315 -21.37 -8.94 7.60
C GLY A 315 -22.59 -9.44 6.84
N ARG A 316 -22.70 -10.77 6.62
CA ARG A 316 -23.89 -11.37 5.99
C ARG A 316 -25.17 -11.10 6.79
N LEU A 317 -25.12 -11.20 8.12
CA LEU A 317 -26.26 -10.89 8.97
C LEU A 317 -26.66 -9.41 8.87
N ALA A 318 -25.69 -8.50 8.78
CA ALA A 318 -25.93 -7.08 8.55
C ALA A 318 -26.58 -6.83 7.17
N ASP A 319 -26.06 -7.46 6.11
CA ASP A 319 -26.65 -7.35 4.76
C ASP A 319 -28.10 -7.82 4.71
N ILE A 320 -28.40 -8.93 5.41
CA ILE A 320 -29.77 -9.44 5.55
C ILE A 320 -30.64 -8.41 6.28
N LYS A 321 -30.17 -7.89 7.43
CA LYS A 321 -30.87 -6.91 8.26
C LYS A 321 -31.16 -5.60 7.52
N HIS A 322 -30.21 -5.14 6.70
CA HIS A 322 -30.30 -3.85 5.99
C HIS A 322 -30.89 -3.95 4.59
N GLY A 323 -31.32 -5.13 4.15
CA GLY A 323 -31.94 -5.26 2.83
C GLY A 323 -30.94 -5.16 1.67
N ASN A 324 -29.67 -5.47 1.90
CA ASN A 324 -28.56 -5.24 0.98
C ASN A 324 -28.05 -6.51 0.29
N THR A 325 -28.70 -7.66 0.52
CA THR A 325 -28.36 -8.87 -0.24
C THR A 325 -28.62 -8.66 -1.74
N LYS A 326 -27.87 -9.36 -2.60
CA LYS A 326 -28.05 -9.31 -4.07
C LYS A 326 -29.52 -9.54 -4.48
N TRP A 327 -30.24 -10.41 -3.78
CA TRP A 327 -31.66 -10.65 -4.03
C TRP A 327 -32.54 -9.46 -3.64
N GLN A 328 -32.34 -8.88 -2.45
CA GLN A 328 -33.07 -7.69 -2.00
C GLN A 328 -32.75 -6.47 -2.88
N GLN A 329 -31.51 -6.29 -3.34
CA GLN A 329 -31.13 -5.24 -4.28
C GLN A 329 -31.79 -5.44 -5.66
N LYS A 330 -31.81 -6.67 -6.19
CA LYS A 330 -32.55 -6.99 -7.44
C LYS A 330 -34.05 -6.71 -7.30
N LEU A 331 -34.65 -7.00 -6.15
CA LEU A 331 -36.05 -6.67 -5.87
C LEU A 331 -36.28 -5.16 -5.79
N LYS A 332 -35.38 -4.40 -5.15
CA LYS A 332 -35.44 -2.93 -5.10
C LYS A 332 -35.38 -2.32 -6.52
N ILE A 333 -34.45 -2.78 -7.35
CA ILE A 333 -34.31 -2.35 -8.76
C ILE A 333 -35.55 -2.75 -9.59
N LYS A 334 -36.11 -3.94 -9.37
CA LYS A 334 -37.32 -4.37 -10.09
C LYS A 334 -38.56 -3.57 -9.69
N ARG A 335 -38.69 -3.21 -8.41
CA ARG A 335 -39.78 -2.34 -7.91
C ARG A 335 -39.67 -0.92 -8.42
N SER A 336 -38.45 -0.37 -8.55
CA SER A 336 -38.24 0.98 -9.06
C SER A 336 -38.40 1.12 -10.59
N LYS A 337 -38.53 0.01 -11.32
CA LYS A 337 -38.84 0.00 -12.77
C LYS A 337 -40.34 -0.11 -13.08
N ASN A 338 -41.16 -0.37 -12.07
CA ASN A 338 -42.63 -0.50 -12.17
C ASN A 338 -43.38 0.67 -11.53
N VAL A 339 -42.65 1.75 -11.22
CA VAL A 339 -43.14 3.10 -10.87
C VAL A 339 -42.62 4.02 -11.97
#